data_AF-A0A939KI07-F1
#
_entry.id   AF-A0A939KI07-F1
#
_cell.length_a   1.000
_cell.length_b   1.000
_cell.length_c   1.000
_cell.angle_alpha   90.00
_cell.angle_beta   90.00
_cell.angle_gamma   90.00
#
_symmetry.space_group_name_H-M   'P 1'
#
loop_
_entity.id
_entity.type
_entity.pdbx_description
1 polymer ?
#
loop_
_entity_poly.entity_id
_entity_poly.type
_entity_poly.pdbx_seq_one_letter_code
_entity_poly.pdbx_strand_id
1 'polypeptide(L)'
;MKKIFTLIVLGGLLLVLLSSISELPPVGDRTNPSYNEIAEYYISEGAEDTGSTNLIAAIITDYRAFDTLGETTVLFTGIAAVVSLIGIFHHRKSDNEEEHHG
;
A
#
# COMPACT_ATOMS: atom_id res chain seq x y z
N MET A 1 5.71 30.43 -13.61
CA MET A 1 5.02 30.53 -12.30
C MET A 1 4.62 29.18 -11.74
N LYS A 2 3.83 28.34 -12.45
CA LYS A 2 3.40 27.02 -11.95
C LYS A 2 4.56 26.11 -11.49
N LYS A 3 5.63 25.99 -12.29
CA LYS A 3 6.82 25.18 -11.93
C LYS A 3 7.51 25.67 -10.65
N ILE A 4 7.65 26.99 -10.49
CA ILE A 4 8.25 27.60 -9.29
C ILE A 4 7.37 27.34 -8.07
N PHE A 5 6.06 27.51 -8.22
CA PHE A 5 5.09 27.17 -7.18
C PHE A 5 5.16 25.69 -6.79
N THR A 6 5.21 24.77 -7.76
CA THR A 6 5.38 23.33 -7.50
C THR A 6 6.68 23.03 -6.75
N LEU A 7 7.79 23.67 -7.13
CA LEU A 7 9.08 23.49 -6.45
C LEU A 7 9.04 24.02 -5.01
N ILE A 8 8.35 25.13 -4.75
CA ILE A 8 8.16 25.67 -3.40
C ILE A 8 7.35 24.68 -2.55
N VAL A 9 6.26 24.12 -3.09
CA VAL A 9 5.43 23.14 -2.37
C VAL A 9 6.22 21.86 -2.07
N LEU A 10 6.93 21.30 -3.06
CA LEU A 10 7.75 20.11 -2.87
C LEU A 10 8.91 20.36 -1.91
N GLY A 11 9.58 21.51 -2.02
CA GLY A 11 10.65 21.90 -1.10
C GLY A 11 10.13 22.08 0.33
N GLY A 12 8.96 22.70 0.51
CA GLY A 12 8.30 22.82 1.79
C GLY A 12 7.92 21.47 2.40
N LEU A 13 7.32 20.57 1.61
CA LEU A 13 7.01 19.21 2.06
C LEU A 13 8.28 18.45 2.46
N LEU A 14 9.35 18.55 1.67
CA LEU A 14 10.63 17.93 1.98
C LEU A 14 11.18 18.42 3.31
N LEU A 15 11.14 19.74 3.57
CA LEU A 15 11.59 20.30 4.84
C LEU A 15 10.78 19.75 6.02
N VAL A 16 9.45 19.67 5.90
CA VAL A 16 8.59 19.08 6.94
C VAL A 16 8.96 17.61 7.22
N LEU A 17 9.19 16.82 6.17
CA LEU A 17 9.57 15.41 6.31
C LEU A 17 10.96 15.26 6.96
N LEU A 18 11.93 16.10 6.57
CA LEU A 18 13.27 16.08 7.16
C LEU A 18 13.26 16.49 8.64
N SER A 19 12.47 17.52 9.01
CA SER A 19 12.26 17.89 10.41
C SER A 19 11.66 16.74 11.21
N SER A 20 10.65 16.06 10.66
CA SER A 20 10.02 14.90 11.32
C SER A 20 11.01 13.76 11.56
N ILE A 21 11.89 13.47 10.59
CA ILE A 21 12.92 12.43 10.73
C ILE A 21 13.94 12.82 11.81
N SER A 22 14.27 14.11 11.94
CA SER A 22 15.24 14.57 12.95
C SER A 22 14.76 14.42 14.40
N GLU A 23 13.45 14.27 14.60
CA GLU A 23 12.83 14.05 15.92
C GLU A 23 12.66 12.56 16.26
N LEU A 24 12.96 11.64 15.33
CA LEU A 24 12.82 10.21 15.60
C LEU A 24 13.82 9.74 16.67
N PRO A 25 13.39 8.86 17.60
CA PRO A 25 14.28 8.31 18.59
C PRO A 25 15.39 7.45 17.94
N PRO A 26 16.58 7.38 18.58
CA PRO A 26 17.65 6.51 18.11
C PRO A 26 17.20 5.05 18.00
N VAL A 27 17.78 4.32 17.03
CA VAL A 27 17.50 2.90 16.86
C VAL A 27 17.88 2.14 18.14
N GLY A 28 16.95 1.32 18.64
CA GLY A 28 17.15 0.54 19.86
C GLY A 28 16.84 1.28 21.18
N ASP A 29 16.42 2.54 21.12
CA ASP A 29 15.95 3.26 22.30
C ASP A 29 14.73 2.56 22.92
N ARG A 30 14.79 2.23 24.22
CA ARG A 30 13.71 1.55 24.95
C ARG A 30 12.48 2.44 25.15
N THR A 31 12.65 3.75 25.04
CA THR A 31 11.58 4.75 25.12
C THR A 31 10.92 5.02 23.78
N ASN A 32 11.29 4.28 22.72
CA ASN A 32 10.69 4.42 21.41
C ASN A 32 9.17 4.20 21.50
N PRO A 33 8.33 5.15 21.05
CA PRO A 33 6.87 5.05 21.15
C PRO A 33 6.29 3.88 20.35
N SER A 34 7.05 3.29 19.44
CA SER A 34 6.66 2.08 18.71
C SER A 34 6.66 0.82 19.59
N TYR A 35 7.37 0.85 20.73
CA TYR A 35 7.36 -0.22 21.74
C TYR A 35 6.21 0.03 22.72
N ASN A 36 4.99 -0.21 22.25
CA ASN A 36 3.76 0.01 22.99
C ASN A 36 3.06 -1.30 23.35
N GLU A 37 1.95 -1.19 24.06
CA GLU A 37 1.13 -2.30 24.53
C GLU A 37 0.62 -3.19 23.39
N ILE A 38 0.38 -2.64 22.20
CA ILE A 38 -0.10 -3.41 21.04
C ILE A 38 1.02 -4.29 20.51
N ALA A 39 2.24 -3.74 20.41
CA ALA A 39 3.41 -4.51 19.97
C ALA A 39 3.70 -5.65 20.95
N GLU A 40 3.60 -5.37 22.26
CA GLU A 40 3.75 -6.39 23.30
C GLU A 40 2.67 -7.46 23.21
N TYR A 41 1.40 -7.08 23.04
CA TYR A 41 0.27 -8.00 22.90
C TYR A 41 0.44 -8.93 21.70
N TYR A 42 0.82 -8.40 20.53
CA TYR A 42 1.07 -9.23 19.36
C TYR A 42 2.17 -10.26 19.62
N ILE A 43 3.24 -9.87 20.34
CA ILE A 43 4.35 -10.77 20.66
C ILE A 43 3.93 -11.85 21.67
N SER A 44 3.15 -11.50 22.70
CA SER A 44 2.80 -12.43 23.78
C SER A 44 1.63 -13.35 23.41
N GLU A 45 0.56 -12.80 22.86
CA GLU A 45 -0.70 -13.53 22.61
C GLU A 45 -0.87 -13.96 21.15
N GLY A 46 -0.12 -13.37 20.20
CA GLY A 46 -0.37 -13.54 18.77
C GLY A 46 -0.35 -14.98 18.28
N ALA A 47 0.44 -15.86 18.90
CA ALA A 47 0.48 -17.28 18.57
C ALA A 47 -0.76 -18.04 19.08
N GLU A 48 -1.27 -17.69 20.26
CA GLU A 48 -2.47 -18.31 20.85
C GLU A 48 -3.74 -17.82 20.16
N ASP A 49 -3.84 -16.52 19.91
CA ASP A 49 -5.00 -15.88 19.28
C ASP A 49 -5.24 -16.37 17.84
N THR A 50 -4.15 -16.56 17.07
CA THR A 50 -4.23 -16.82 15.61
C THR A 50 -3.85 -18.26 15.24
N GLY A 51 -3.19 -18.98 16.14
CA GLY A 51 -2.59 -20.29 15.85
C GLY A 51 -1.42 -20.25 14.86
N SER A 52 -0.97 -19.06 14.44
CA SER A 52 0.15 -18.89 13.53
C SER A 52 1.48 -18.86 14.29
N THR A 53 2.45 -19.64 13.81
CA THR A 53 3.84 -19.57 14.32
C THR A 53 4.62 -18.38 13.75
N ASN A 54 4.08 -17.72 12.71
CA ASN A 54 4.68 -16.53 12.11
C ASN A 54 3.88 -15.29 12.54
N LEU A 55 4.47 -14.51 13.44
CA LEU A 55 3.88 -13.29 13.98
C LEU A 55 3.52 -12.26 12.90
N ILE A 56 4.40 -12.08 11.91
CA ILE A 56 4.14 -11.08 10.85
C ILE A 56 2.96 -11.52 9.99
N ALA A 57 2.88 -12.82 9.66
CA ALA A 57 1.73 -13.37 8.96
C ALA A 57 0.45 -13.18 9.77
N ALA A 58 0.47 -13.52 11.06
CA ALA A 58 -0.67 -13.32 11.98
C ALA A 58 -1.16 -11.86 12.00
N ILE A 59 -0.24 -10.90 12.05
CA ILE A 59 -0.59 -9.48 12.06
C ILE A 59 -1.30 -9.09 10.76
N ILE A 60 -0.78 -9.47 9.60
CA ILE A 60 -1.37 -9.05 8.32
C ILE A 60 -2.65 -9.83 7.96
N THR A 61 -2.76 -11.12 8.32
CA THR A 61 -3.91 -11.96 7.93
C THR A 61 -5.03 -12.00 8.95
N ASP A 62 -4.75 -11.79 10.24
CA ASP A 62 -5.75 -11.94 11.30
C ASP A 62 -6.06 -10.60 11.98
N TYR A 63 -5.05 -9.93 12.55
CA TYR A 63 -5.29 -8.66 13.27
C TYR A 63 -5.57 -7.47 12.33
N ARG A 64 -4.91 -7.42 11.18
CA ARG A 64 -5.02 -6.34 10.18
C ARG A 64 -5.51 -6.83 8.82
N ALA A 65 -6.31 -7.89 8.84
CA ALA A 65 -6.86 -8.53 7.65
C ALA A 65 -7.55 -7.55 6.69
N PHE A 66 -8.20 -6.50 7.22
CA PHE A 66 -8.91 -5.52 6.41
C PHE A 66 -7.97 -4.63 5.57
N ASP A 67 -6.80 -4.28 6.09
CA ASP A 67 -5.80 -3.50 5.34
C ASP A 67 -5.27 -4.36 4.16
N THR A 68 -4.94 -5.63 4.41
CA THR A 68 -4.46 -6.56 3.37
C THR A 68 -5.56 -6.95 2.36
N LEU A 69 -6.83 -7.06 2.80
CA LEU A 69 -7.97 -7.21 1.90
C LEU A 69 -8.10 -5.99 0.98
N GLY A 70 -7.90 -4.79 1.52
CA GLY A 70 -7.83 -3.54 0.76
C GLY A 70 -6.73 -3.56 -0.30
N GLU A 71 -5.50 -3.89 0.08
CA GLU A 71 -4.37 -4.04 -0.85
C GLU A 71 -4.67 -5.03 -1.97
N THR A 72 -5.21 -6.20 -1.62
CA THR A 72 -5.60 -7.24 -2.60
C THR A 72 -6.69 -6.74 -3.54
N THR A 73 -7.65 -5.97 -3.02
CA THR A 73 -8.73 -5.38 -3.83
C THR A 73 -8.19 -4.35 -4.81
N VAL A 74 -7.23 -3.50 -4.40
CA VAL A 74 -6.59 -2.53 -5.30
C VAL A 74 -5.83 -3.24 -6.41
N LEU A 75 -5.02 -4.25 -6.06
CA LEU A 75 -4.28 -5.05 -7.05
C LEU A 75 -5.22 -5.76 -8.02
N PHE A 76 -6.26 -6.42 -7.51
CA PHE A 76 -7.27 -7.08 -8.33
C PHE A 76 -7.96 -6.11 -9.28
N THR A 77 -8.37 -4.93 -8.78
CA THR A 77 -9.02 -3.90 -9.60
C THR A 77 -8.08 -3.38 -10.68
N GLY A 78 -6.80 -3.18 -10.36
CA GLY A 78 -5.79 -2.79 -11.35
C GLY A 78 -5.62 -3.83 -12.46
N ILE A 79 -5.54 -5.11 -12.12
CA ILE A 79 -5.46 -6.21 -13.08
C ILE A 79 -6.74 -6.28 -13.92
N ALA A 80 -7.92 -6.23 -13.29
CA ALA A 80 -9.21 -6.26 -13.98
C ALA A 80 -9.36 -5.09 -14.96
N ALA A 81 -8.91 -3.89 -14.60
CA ALA A 81 -8.92 -2.72 -15.47
C ALA A 81 -8.03 -2.92 -16.71
N VAL A 82 -6.82 -3.45 -16.53
CA VAL A 82 -5.90 -3.73 -17.64
C VAL A 82 -6.45 -4.82 -18.56
N VAL A 83 -6.97 -5.92 -18.00
CA VAL A 83 -7.58 -7.01 -18.77
C VAL A 83 -8.80 -6.51 -19.55
N SER A 84 -9.66 -5.71 -18.93
CA SER A 84 -10.82 -5.10 -19.59
C SER A 84 -10.37 -4.22 -20.77
N LEU A 85 -9.35 -3.38 -20.57
CA LEU A 85 -8.83 -2.52 -21.63
C LEU A 85 -8.25 -3.32 -22.80
N ILE A 86 -7.44 -4.35 -22.54
CA ILE A 86 -6.88 -5.23 -23.58
C ILE A 86 -7.98 -6.03 -24.30
N GLY A 87 -8.95 -6.57 -23.56
CA GLY A 87 -10.08 -7.32 -24.13
C GLY A 87 -10.95 -6.46 -25.05
N ILE A 88 -11.22 -5.20 -24.66
CA ILE A 88 -11.92 -4.22 -25.49
C ILE A 88 -11.12 -3.90 -26.76
N PHE A 89 -9.79 -3.72 -26.67
CA PHE A 89 -8.95 -3.46 -27.85
C PHE A 89 -8.94 -4.63 -28.84
N HIS A 90 -9.01 -5.87 -28.37
CA HIS A 90 -9.06 -7.04 -29.24
C HIS A 90 -10.39 -7.12 -30.00
N HIS A 91 -11.52 -6.85 -29.33
CA HIS A 91 -12.83 -6.88 -29.98
C HIS A 91 -12.99 -5.75 -31.01
N ARG A 92 -12.54 -4.53 -30.68
CA ARG A 92 -12.65 -3.38 -31.58
C ARG A 92 -11.82 -3.52 -32.87
N LYS A 93 -10.74 -4.30 -32.85
CA LYS A 93 -9.93 -4.55 -34.05
C LYS A 93 -10.64 -5.52 -35.00
N SER A 94 -11.30 -6.55 -34.47
CA SER A 94 -12.10 -7.50 -35.25
C SER A 94 -13.23 -6.80 -36.02
N ASP A 95 -13.98 -5.93 -35.33
CA ASP A 95 -15.12 -5.23 -35.94
C ASP A 95 -14.68 -4.26 -37.06
N ASN A 96 -13.53 -3.59 -36.91
CA ASN A 96 -13.00 -2.67 -37.94
C ASN A 96 -12.42 -3.41 -39.17
N GLU A 97 -11.93 -4.64 -39.01
CA GLU A 97 -11.44 -5.46 -40.13
C GLU A 97 -12.62 -6.04 -40.94
N GLU A 98 -13.75 -6.35 -40.29
CA GLU A 98 -14.98 -6.80 -40.97
C GLU A 98 -15.69 -5.66 -41.74
N GLU A 99 -15.72 -4.43 -41.20
CA GLU A 99 -16.33 -3.26 -41.87
C GLU A 99 -15.57 -2.82 -43.15
N HIS A 100 -14.26 -3.00 -43.20
CA HIS A 100 -13.44 -2.58 -44.36
C HIS A 100 -13.45 -3.57 -45.53
N HIS A 101 -13.99 -4.77 -45.35
CA HIS A 101 -14.08 -5.81 -46.38
C HIS A 101 -15.52 -6.05 -46.89
N GLY A 102 -16.48 -5.22 -46.47
CA GLY A 102 -17.88 -5.20 -46.96
C GLY A 102 -18.12 -4.26 -48.13
#